data_AF-A0A328SJP6-F1
#
_entry.id   AF-A0A328SJP6-F1
#
_cell.length_a   1.000
_cell.length_b   1.000
_cell.length_c   1.000
_cell.angle_alpha   90.00
_cell.angle_beta   90.00
_cell.angle_gamma   90.00
#
_symmetry.space_group_name_H-M   'P 1'
#
loop_
_entity.id
_entity.type
_entity.pdbx_description
1 polymer ?
#
loop_
_entity_poly.entity_id
_entity_poly.type
_entity_poly.pdbx_seq_one_letter_code
_entity_poly.pdbx_strand_id
1 'polypeptide(L)'
;YEMNVTYTDVTDNATKVTVSLPDDATGIVTIIINGTNFTGVIYKGKAVIDVVNLTAPLYHYVAVWDGDEKYVNGSKAGIIHNKEYRDDSQVIV
;
A
#
# COMPACT_ATOMS: atom_id res chain seq x y z
N TYR A 1 16.85 -3.90 -5.25
CA TYR A 1 16.15 -3.22 -4.15
C TYR A 1 14.81 -3.92 -3.96
N GLU A 2 14.33 -4.07 -2.73
CA GLU A 2 13.02 -4.65 -2.45
C GLU A 2 12.00 -3.57 -2.09
N MET A 3 10.87 -3.54 -2.80
CA MET A 3 9.78 -2.61 -2.54
C MET A 3 9.28 -2.74 -1.09
N ASN A 4 9.21 -1.61 -0.38
CA ASN A 4 8.59 -1.55 0.94
C ASN A 4 7.24 -0.84 0.88
N VAL A 5 6.26 -1.36 1.63
CA VAL A 5 4.91 -0.81 1.69
C VAL A 5 4.52 -0.66 3.15
N THR A 6 4.10 0.54 3.52
CA THR A 6 3.56 0.87 4.85
C THR A 6 2.22 1.57 4.70
N TYR A 7 1.43 1.57 5.76
CA TYR A 7 0.12 2.21 5.77
C TYR A 7 -0.16 2.87 7.12
N THR A 8 -0.81 4.04 7.10
CA THR A 8 -1.24 4.77 8.29
C THR A 8 -2.72 5.12 8.20
N ASP A 9 -3.27 5.53 9.35
CA ASP A 9 -4.63 6.05 9.48
C ASP A 9 -5.73 5.07 9.08
N VAL A 10 -5.45 3.76 8.99
CA VAL A 10 -6.35 2.74 8.43
C VAL A 10 -7.76 2.77 9.05
N THR A 11 -8.69 3.39 8.33
CA THR A 11 -10.11 3.56 8.65
C THR A 11 -10.94 3.40 7.38
N ASP A 12 -12.27 3.33 7.52
CA ASP A 12 -13.21 3.28 6.41
C ASP A 12 -13.03 4.46 5.45
N ASN A 13 -12.71 5.65 5.96
CA ASN A 13 -12.74 6.89 5.19
C ASN A 13 -11.36 7.43 4.79
N ALA A 14 -10.30 6.99 5.46
CA ALA A 14 -8.94 7.45 5.18
C ALA A 14 -7.97 6.32 5.45
N THR A 15 -7.18 5.93 4.45
CA THR A 15 -6.01 5.07 4.62
C THR A 15 -4.92 5.59 3.72
N LYS A 16 -3.78 5.96 4.30
CA LYS A 16 -2.64 6.42 3.52
C LYS A 16 -1.67 5.28 3.32
N VAL A 17 -1.47 4.84 2.08
CA VAL A 17 -0.45 3.83 1.73
C VAL A 17 0.78 4.54 1.20
N THR A 18 1.94 4.20 1.75
CA THR A 18 3.23 4.71 1.29
C THR A 18 4.06 3.56 0.74
N VAL A 19 4.48 3.70 -0.50
CA VAL A 19 5.42 2.77 -1.15
C VAL A 19 6.77 3.44 -1.22
N SER A 20 7.79 2.76 -0.69
CA SER A 20 9.18 3.21 -0.70
C SER A 20 10.00 2.35 -1.66
N LEU A 21 10.74 3.07 -2.50
CA LEU A 21 11.65 2.62 -3.55
C LEU A 21 12.99 3.35 -3.37
N PRO A 22 14.04 3.05 -4.17
CA PRO A 22 15.25 3.86 -4.19
C PRO A 22 14.93 5.33 -4.49
N ASP A 23 15.67 6.27 -3.90
CA ASP A 23 15.35 7.71 -3.94
C ASP A 23 15.28 8.30 -5.36
N ASP A 24 15.94 7.68 -6.33
CA ASP A 24 15.96 8.09 -7.74
C ASP A 24 15.06 7.24 -8.64
N ALA A 25 14.26 6.34 -8.07
CA ALA A 25 13.25 5.59 -8.82
C ALA A 25 12.16 6.53 -9.37
N THR A 26 11.68 6.22 -10.56
CA THR A 26 10.66 7.02 -11.28
C THR A 26 9.47 6.17 -11.74
N GLY A 27 8.41 6.83 -12.21
CA GLY A 27 7.22 6.17 -12.75
C GLY A 27 6.04 6.14 -11.78
N ILE A 28 5.22 5.10 -11.90
CA ILE A 28 3.94 4.99 -11.20
C ILE A 28 3.85 3.66 -10.47
N VAL A 29 3.47 3.70 -9.19
CA VAL A 29 3.08 2.50 -8.44
C VAL A 29 1.58 2.30 -8.57
N THR A 30 1.16 1.06 -8.80
CA THR A 30 -0.25 0.65 -8.74
C THR A 30 -0.46 -0.27 -7.55
N ILE A 31 -1.43 0.04 -6.70
CA ILE A 31 -1.90 -0.82 -5.61
C ILE A 31 -3.27 -1.34 -5.97
N ILE A 32 -3.44 -2.66 -5.94
CA ILE A 32 -4.70 -3.34 -6.21
C ILE A 32 -5.28 -3.81 -4.88
N ILE A 33 -6.43 -3.27 -4.49
CA ILE A 33 -7.15 -3.66 -3.27
C ILE A 33 -8.55 -4.13 -3.68
N ASN A 34 -8.86 -5.40 -3.41
CA ASN A 34 -10.14 -6.02 -3.78
C ASN A 34 -10.51 -5.82 -5.27
N GLY A 35 -9.52 -5.88 -6.16
CA GLY A 35 -9.70 -5.65 -7.61
C GLY A 35 -9.82 -4.18 -8.04
N THR A 36 -9.77 -3.23 -7.11
CA THR A 36 -9.73 -1.79 -7.43
C THR A 36 -8.29 -1.30 -7.48
N ASN A 37 -7.95 -0.55 -8.52
CA ASN A 37 -6.60 -0.01 -8.73
C ASN A 37 -6.50 1.42 -8.18
N PHE A 38 -5.47 1.65 -7.36
CA PHE A 38 -5.08 2.95 -6.86
C PHE A 38 -3.65 3.25 -7.31
N THR A 39 -3.42 4.39 -7.93
CA THR A 39 -2.12 4.73 -8.52
C THR A 39 -1.49 5.93 -7.86
N GLY A 40 -0.18 5.91 -7.70
CA GLY A 40 0.61 7.02 -7.16
C GLY A 40 1.86 7.26 -7.99
N VAL A 41 2.14 8.54 -8.28
CA VAL A 41 3.39 8.95 -8.93
C VAL A 41 4.53 8.86 -7.93
N ILE A 42 5.66 8.30 -8.36
CA ILE A 42 6.86 8.24 -7.54
C ILE A 42 7.55 9.60 -7.56
N TYR A 43 7.75 10.18 -6.38
CA TYR A 43 8.53 11.39 -6.18
C TYR A 43 9.60 11.12 -5.12
N LYS A 44 10.88 11.25 -5.50
CA LYS A 44 12.03 10.97 -4.64
C LYS A 44 11.94 9.58 -3.97
N GLY A 45 11.71 8.55 -4.80
CA GLY A 45 11.60 7.17 -4.33
C GLY A 45 10.34 6.85 -3.52
N LYS A 46 9.37 7.75 -3.44
CA LYS A 46 8.15 7.53 -2.65
C LYS A 46 6.89 7.79 -3.46
N ALA A 47 5.95 6.87 -3.37
CA ALA A 47 4.57 7.08 -3.83
C ALA A 47 3.64 7.06 -2.61
N VAL A 48 2.84 8.11 -2.45
CA VAL A 48 1.83 8.22 -1.39
C VAL A 48 0.47 8.18 -2.04
N ILE A 49 -0.36 7.23 -1.62
CA ILE A 49 -1.64 6.91 -2.23
C ILE A 49 -2.70 6.94 -1.13
N ASP A 50 -3.72 7.77 -1.33
CA ASP A 50 -4.88 7.82 -0.45
C ASP A 50 -5.92 6.80 -0.93
N VAL A 51 -6.27 5.88 -0.03
CA VAL A 51 -7.26 4.82 -0.21
C VAL A 51 -8.42 5.09 0.71
N VAL A 52 -9.64 4.98 0.19
CA VAL A 52 -10.89 5.19 0.92
C VAL A 52 -11.82 4.01 0.71
N ASN A 53 -12.86 3.91 1.53
CA ASN A 53 -13.88 2.85 1.53
C ASN A 53 -13.35 1.46 1.91
N LEU A 54 -12.55 1.38 2.97
CA LEU A 54 -12.11 0.10 3.54
C LEU A 54 -13.12 -0.48 4.56
N THR A 55 -14.39 -0.60 4.19
CA THR A 55 -15.51 -1.03 5.07
C THR A 55 -15.53 -2.51 5.49
N ALA A 56 -14.39 -3.19 5.49
CA ALA A 56 -14.22 -4.57 5.93
C ALA A 56 -13.03 -4.67 6.89
N PRO A 57 -13.00 -5.67 7.79
CA PRO A 57 -11.90 -5.82 8.75
C PRO A 57 -10.54 -6.05 8.08
N LEU A 58 -10.55 -6.67 6.89
CA LEU A 58 -9.36 -7.22 6.24
C LEU A 58 -9.40 -6.97 4.73
N TYR A 59 -8.26 -6.55 4.19
CA TYR A 59 -8.06 -6.40 2.75
C TYR A 59 -6.73 -6.98 2.32
N HIS A 60 -6.75 -7.82 1.28
CA HIS A 60 -5.55 -8.21 0.56
C HIS A 60 -5.20 -7.11 -0.45
N TYR A 61 -3.93 -6.76 -0.50
CA TYR A 61 -3.41 -5.85 -1.51
C TYR A 61 -2.22 -6.45 -2.26
N VAL A 62 -2.03 -5.97 -3.49
CA VAL A 62 -0.81 -6.17 -4.27
C VAL A 62 -0.35 -4.81 -4.79
N ALA A 63 0.83 -4.37 -4.38
CA ALA A 63 1.52 -3.22 -4.95
C ALA A 63 2.44 -3.71 -6.07
N VAL A 64 2.40 -3.03 -7.21
CA VAL A 64 3.22 -3.31 -8.39
C VAL A 64 3.86 -2.03 -8.93
N TRP A 65 5.07 -2.17 -9.44
CA TRP A 65 5.80 -1.15 -10.18
C TRP A 65 6.58 -1.82 -11.30
N ASP A 66 6.49 -1.29 -12.51
CA ASP A 66 7.09 -1.90 -13.71
C ASP A 66 8.61 -1.68 -13.81
N GLY A 67 9.20 -0.95 -12.88
CA GLY A 67 10.61 -0.56 -12.93
C GLY A 67 10.84 0.70 -13.75
N ASP A 68 12.10 1.01 -13.97
CA ASP A 68 12.59 2.09 -14.83
C ASP A 68 13.91 1.68 -15.50
N GLU A 69 14.62 2.65 -16.11
CA GLU A 69 15.90 2.40 -16.79
C GLU A 69 16.98 1.81 -15.85
N LYS A 70 16.89 2.08 -14.53
CA LYS A 70 17.91 1.72 -13.55
C LYS A 70 17.52 0.51 -12.70
N TYR A 71 16.23 0.33 -12.43
CA TYR A 71 15.73 -0.72 -11.56
C TYR A 71 14.68 -1.58 -12.26
N VAL A 72 14.79 -2.88 -12.07
CA VAL A 72 13.78 -3.83 -12.55
C VAL A 72 12.45 -3.67 -11.82
N ASN A 73 11.40 -4.21 -12.42
CA ASN A 73 10.07 -4.26 -11.84
C ASN A 73 10.06 -4.94 -10.45
N GLY A 74 9.06 -4.57 -9.65
CA GLY A 74 8.89 -5.11 -8.30
C GLY A 74 7.43 -5.22 -7.92
N SER A 75 7.14 -6.17 -7.03
CA SER A 75 5.82 -6.31 -6.44
C SER A 75 5.90 -6.66 -4.95
N LYS A 76 4.89 -6.24 -4.20
CA LYS A 76 4.75 -6.55 -2.78
C LYS A 76 3.28 -6.79 -2.46
N ALA A 77 2.97 -7.93 -1.87
CA ALA A 77 1.64 -8.23 -1.37
C ALA A 77 1.59 -8.12 0.16
N GLY A 78 0.39 -7.90 0.68
CA GLY A 78 0.16 -7.89 2.12
C GLY A 78 -1.31 -7.83 2.48
N ILE A 79 -1.55 -7.69 3.78
CA ILE A 79 -2.89 -7.59 4.38
C ILE A 79 -2.97 -6.27 5.13
N ILE A 80 -4.06 -5.52 4.91
CA ILE A 80 -4.41 -4.33 5.67
C ILE A 80 -5.54 -4.71 6.63
N HIS A 81 -5.34 -4.40 7.92
CA HIS A 81 -6.35 -4.54 8.96
C HIS A 81 -6.98 -3.17 9.23
N ASN A 82 -8.29 -3.05 9.03
CA ASN A 82 -9.00 -1.82 9.37
C ASN A 82 -9.15 -1.72 10.90
N LYS A 83 -8.63 -0.64 11.48
CA LYS A 83 -8.62 -0.41 12.93
C LYS A 83 -10.01 -0.23 13.53
N GLU A 84 -11.01 0.16 12.73
CA GLU A 84 -12.39 0.35 13.19
C GLU A 84 -13.08 -0.99 13.51
N TYR A 85 -12.65 -2.06 12.85
CA TYR A 85 -13.03 -3.43 13.20
C TYR A 85 -11.97 -3.94 14.16
N ARG A 86 -12.24 -3.82 15.47
CA ARG A 86 -11.31 -4.17 16.54
C ARG A 86 -10.46 -5.40 16.21
N ASP A 87 -9.16 -5.31 16.48
CA ASP A 87 -8.27 -6.46 16.61
C ASP A 87 -8.69 -7.27 17.86
N ASP A 88 -9.87 -7.91 17.82
CA ASP A 88 -10.42 -8.69 18.93
C ASP A 88 -9.60 -9.97 19.23
N SER A 89 -8.41 -10.10 18.65
CA SER A 89 -7.43 -11.14 18.99
C SER A 89 -6.56 -10.78 20.19
N GLN A 90 -6.67 -9.57 20.77
CA GLN A 90 -6.08 -9.24 22.07
C GLN A 90 -7.12 -9.37 23.20
N VAL A 91 -7.73 -10.54 23.32
CA VAL A 91 -8.18 -11.04 24.64
C VAL A 91 -7.21 -12.13 25.05
N ILE A 92 -6.07 -11.72 25.61
CA ILE A 92 -5.21 -12.63 26.38
C ILE A 92 -5.52 -12.37 27.86
N VAL A 93 -6.34 -13.30 28.39
CA VAL A 93 -6.61 -13.64 29.80
C VAL A 93 -7.28 -12.58 30.67
#